data_AF-B1K9S9-F1
#
_entry.id   AF-B1K9S9-F1
#
_cell.length_a   1.000
_cell.length_b   1.000
_cell.length_c   1.000
_cell.angle_alpha   90.00
_cell.angle_beta   90.00
_cell.angle_gamma   90.00
#
_symmetry.space_group_name_H-M   'P 1'
#
loop_
_entity.id
_entity.type
_entity.pdbx_description
1 polymer ?
#
loop_
_entity_poly.entity_id
_entity_poly.type
_entity_poly.pdbx_seq_one_letter_code
_entity_poly.pdbx_strand_id
1 'polypeptide(L)'
;MSEIITIAYDVLSRIPNVVWSGIVASLITVLGVLVTNAGLSKRHRQQLAHSASESKVEREMELRRDIYMPAIEATVIATSAIGGLSNPVTSQDDVTEKYADAAAKLGKASAIASPETVRTLGTLTERMRVLYTKLLICRQPIMNAHSRMSAAIALIDRNSQDRDRWIQSRLDVIYNEGVNQERDDFLVRQIDFCNRMIDHWTIQRDEVGLELSRAQVDFLKEMLILYPDLAQAMSTACVAIREDFNFEGDDLEAVRQVFTDNATAATRFLDETTASLEVALQAQAQAFAEAQAQRQDNQNPRA
;
A
#
# COMPACT_ATOMS: atom_id res chain seq x y z
N MET A 1 22.74 -93.58 -18.99
CA MET A 1 22.19 -92.27 -19.44
C MET A 1 21.22 -92.44 -20.61
N SER A 2 21.47 -93.33 -21.58
CA SER A 2 20.52 -93.58 -22.68
C SER A 2 19.22 -94.26 -22.23
N GLU A 3 19.24 -95.25 -21.34
CA GLU A 3 18.02 -95.94 -20.87
C GLU A 3 17.01 -95.03 -20.14
N ILE A 4 17.50 -94.05 -19.36
CA ILE A 4 16.64 -93.09 -18.67
C ILE A 4 15.91 -92.20 -19.68
N ILE A 5 16.57 -91.88 -20.79
CA ILE A 5 16.00 -91.04 -21.85
C ILE A 5 14.94 -91.83 -22.64
N THR A 6 15.15 -93.12 -22.91
CA THR A 6 14.16 -93.97 -23.59
C THR A 6 12.93 -94.24 -22.74
N ILE A 7 13.09 -94.51 -21.45
CA ILE A 7 11.97 -94.72 -20.52
C ILE A 7 11.16 -93.42 -20.37
N ALA A 8 11.84 -92.27 -20.27
CA ALA A 8 11.15 -90.98 -20.21
C ALA A 8 10.35 -90.70 -21.49
N TYR A 9 10.87 -91.07 -22.66
CA TYR A 9 10.18 -90.88 -23.95
C TYR A 9 8.94 -91.78 -24.09
N ASP A 10 9.02 -93.05 -23.70
CA ASP A 10 7.88 -93.99 -23.80
C ASP A 10 6.74 -93.65 -22.82
N VAL A 11 7.07 -93.05 -21.68
CA VAL A 11 6.08 -92.52 -20.73
C VAL A 11 5.46 -91.22 -21.25
N LEU A 12 6.25 -90.34 -21.89
CA LEU A 12 5.76 -89.08 -22.48
C LEU A 12 4.80 -89.30 -23.66
N SER A 13 5.03 -90.34 -24.47
CA SER A 13 4.24 -90.63 -25.68
C SER A 13 2.87 -91.26 -25.38
N ARG A 14 2.65 -91.80 -24.16
CA ARG A 14 1.37 -92.37 -23.71
C ARG A 14 0.37 -91.33 -23.19
N ILE A 15 0.80 -90.09 -22.99
CA ILE A 15 -0.07 -89.01 -22.52
C ILE A 15 -0.96 -88.54 -23.69
N PRO A 16 -2.30 -88.53 -23.56
CA PRO A 16 -3.19 -88.08 -24.61
C PRO A 16 -2.88 -86.64 -25.05
N ASN A 17 -2.94 -86.36 -26.36
CA ASN A 17 -2.71 -85.01 -26.91
C ASN A 17 -3.59 -83.91 -26.26
N VAL A 18 -4.76 -84.29 -25.72
CA VAL A 18 -5.67 -83.40 -24.99
C VAL A 18 -5.05 -82.88 -23.67
N VAL A 19 -4.20 -83.66 -23.02
CA VAL A 19 -3.50 -83.25 -21.79
C VAL A 19 -2.38 -82.27 -22.13
N TRP A 20 -1.63 -82.53 -23.21
CA TRP A 20 -0.60 -81.61 -23.70
C TRP A 20 -1.20 -80.26 -24.13
N SER A 21 -2.35 -80.25 -24.81
CA SER A 21 -3.03 -79.01 -25.16
C SER A 21 -3.54 -78.26 -23.92
N GLY A 22 -4.01 -78.95 -22.88
CA GLY A 22 -4.39 -78.35 -21.60
C GLY A 22 -3.20 -77.71 -20.85
N ILE A 23 -2.04 -78.37 -20.84
CA ILE A 23 -0.81 -77.84 -20.24
C ILE A 23 -0.34 -76.59 -21.00
N VAL A 24 -0.25 -76.67 -22.33
CA VAL A 24 0.17 -75.53 -23.16
C VAL A 24 -0.82 -74.36 -23.02
N ALA A 25 -2.13 -74.63 -23.03
CA ALA A 25 -3.15 -73.60 -22.84
C ALA A 25 -3.03 -72.91 -21.47
N SER A 26 -2.86 -73.67 -20.38
CA SER A 26 -2.72 -73.09 -19.03
C SER A 26 -1.43 -72.26 -18.88
N LEU A 27 -0.32 -72.71 -19.49
CA LEU A 27 0.95 -71.99 -19.48
C LEU A 27 0.84 -70.68 -20.27
N ILE A 28 0.17 -70.69 -21.42
CA ILE A 28 -0.16 -69.48 -22.20
C ILE A 28 -1.04 -68.53 -21.37
N THR A 29 -2.06 -69.04 -20.66
CA THR A 29 -2.91 -68.21 -19.80
C THR A 29 -2.12 -67.54 -18.67
N VAL A 30 -1.26 -68.29 -17.96
CA VAL A 30 -0.42 -67.74 -16.89
C VAL A 30 0.54 -66.68 -17.44
N LEU A 31 1.17 -66.93 -18.59
CA LEU A 31 2.08 -66.00 -19.23
C LEU A 31 1.35 -64.72 -19.68
N GLY A 32 0.13 -64.86 -20.20
CA GLY A 32 -0.76 -63.74 -20.53
C GLY A 32 -1.13 -62.89 -19.32
N VAL A 33 -1.45 -63.51 -18.18
CA VAL A 33 -1.73 -62.80 -16.92
C VAL A 33 -0.50 -62.07 -16.39
N LEU A 34 0.69 -62.70 -16.42
CA LEU A 34 1.94 -62.09 -15.98
C LEU A 34 2.32 -60.86 -16.83
N VAL A 35 2.22 -60.96 -18.16
CA VAL A 35 2.46 -59.84 -19.07
C VAL A 35 1.45 -58.72 -18.85
N THR A 36 0.17 -59.06 -18.69
CA THR A 36 -0.89 -58.07 -18.43
C THR A 36 -0.68 -57.35 -17.10
N ASN A 37 -0.35 -58.08 -16.03
CA ASN A 37 -0.12 -57.51 -14.71
C ASN A 37 1.15 -56.64 -14.67
N ALA A 38 2.22 -57.06 -15.35
CA ALA A 38 3.44 -56.26 -15.51
C ALA A 38 3.17 -54.95 -16.27
N GLY A 39 2.35 -55.01 -17.33
CA GLY A 39 1.92 -53.84 -18.09
C GLY A 39 1.08 -52.87 -17.26
N LEU A 40 0.10 -53.38 -16.51
CA LEU A 40 -0.74 -52.59 -15.60
C LEU A 40 0.10 -51.91 -14.51
N SER A 41 1.03 -52.65 -13.88
CA SER A 41 1.91 -52.10 -12.86
C SER A 41 2.79 -50.97 -13.40
N LYS A 42 3.35 -51.12 -14.60
CA LYS A 42 4.14 -50.06 -15.25
C LYS A 42 3.30 -48.80 -15.52
N ARG A 43 2.10 -48.95 -16.09
CA ARG A 43 1.19 -47.83 -16.35
C ARG A 43 0.75 -47.14 -15.06
N HIS A 44 0.44 -47.90 -14.02
CA HIS A 44 0.05 -47.35 -12.73
C HIS A 44 1.18 -46.54 -12.09
N ARG A 45 2.43 -47.01 -12.15
CA ARG A 45 3.60 -46.23 -11.70
C ARG A 45 3.79 -44.95 -12.50
N GLN A 46 3.60 -44.99 -13.82
CA GLN A 46 3.68 -43.80 -14.67
C GLN A 46 2.59 -42.78 -14.32
N GLN A 47 1.36 -43.24 -14.08
CA GLN A 47 0.25 -42.39 -13.63
C GLN A 47 0.53 -41.78 -12.26
N LEU A 48 0.97 -42.57 -11.27
CA LEU A 48 1.34 -42.05 -9.95
C LEU A 48 2.48 -41.03 -10.01
N ALA A 49 3.49 -41.27 -10.85
CA ALA A 49 4.60 -40.33 -11.03
C ALA A 49 4.12 -39.02 -11.67
N HIS A 50 3.23 -39.10 -12.67
CA HIS A 50 2.64 -37.93 -13.30
C HIS A 50 1.76 -37.15 -12.31
N SER A 51 0.84 -37.83 -11.60
CA SER A 51 0.00 -37.20 -10.58
C SER A 51 0.82 -36.60 -9.42
N ALA A 52 1.93 -37.24 -9.04
CA ALA A 52 2.84 -36.67 -8.04
C ALA A 52 3.54 -35.40 -8.56
N SER A 53 3.93 -35.37 -9.84
CA SER A 53 4.49 -34.16 -10.46
C SER A 53 3.46 -33.03 -10.58
N GLU A 54 2.24 -33.34 -11.02
CA GLU A 54 1.14 -32.36 -11.10
C GLU A 54 0.80 -31.80 -9.73
N SER A 55 0.65 -32.66 -8.71
CA SER A 55 0.37 -32.22 -7.34
C SER A 55 1.48 -31.37 -6.73
N LYS A 56 2.75 -31.61 -7.09
CA LYS A 56 3.87 -30.77 -6.65
C LYS A 56 3.77 -29.37 -7.28
N VAL A 57 3.50 -29.29 -8.58
CA VAL A 57 3.35 -28.01 -9.29
C VAL A 57 2.14 -27.24 -8.74
N GLU A 58 1.01 -27.92 -8.52
CA GLU A 58 -0.19 -27.32 -7.95
C GLU A 58 0.08 -26.70 -6.58
N ARG A 59 0.74 -27.44 -5.67
CA ARG A 59 1.11 -26.94 -4.33
C ARG A 59 2.09 -25.77 -4.39
N GLU A 60 3.03 -25.79 -5.32
CA GLU A 60 3.98 -24.69 -5.51
C GLU A 60 3.27 -23.43 -6.00
N MET A 61 2.33 -23.57 -6.94
CA MET A 61 1.51 -22.47 -7.45
C MET A 61 0.56 -21.91 -6.39
N GLU A 62 -0.05 -22.78 -5.59
CA GLU A 62 -0.87 -22.37 -4.45
C GLU A 62 -0.05 -21.59 -3.42
N LEU A 63 1.13 -22.08 -3.04
CA LEU A 63 2.03 -21.39 -2.13
C LEU A 63 2.45 -20.02 -2.70
N ARG A 64 2.79 -19.93 -3.99
CA ARG A 64 3.11 -18.66 -4.65
C ARG A 64 1.94 -17.69 -4.61
N ARG A 65 0.73 -18.13 -4.95
CA ARG A 65 -0.49 -17.31 -4.87
C ARG A 65 -0.70 -16.74 -3.48
N ASP A 66 -0.64 -17.61 -2.47
CA ASP A 66 -0.94 -17.26 -1.08
C ASP A 66 0.11 -16.30 -0.46
N ILE A 67 1.29 -16.21 -1.06
CA ILE A 67 2.35 -15.30 -0.61
C ILE A 67 2.46 -14.03 -1.47
N TYR A 68 2.34 -14.14 -2.80
CA TYR A 68 2.51 -13.00 -3.71
C TYR A 68 1.34 -12.03 -3.68
N MET A 69 0.09 -12.51 -3.62
CA MET A 69 -1.07 -11.62 -3.64
C MET A 69 -1.12 -10.71 -2.41
N PRO A 70 -0.94 -11.21 -1.17
CA PRO A 70 -0.88 -10.34 0.00
C PRO A 70 0.29 -9.35 -0.04
N ALA A 71 1.42 -9.69 -0.68
CA ALA A 71 2.56 -8.79 -0.81
C ALA A 71 2.28 -7.61 -1.74
N ILE A 72 1.63 -7.86 -2.88
CA ILE A 72 1.20 -6.80 -3.81
C ILE A 72 0.15 -5.91 -3.13
N GLU A 73 -0.85 -6.51 -2.49
CA GLU A 73 -1.90 -5.78 -1.77
C GLU A 73 -1.28 -4.87 -0.70
N ALA A 74 -0.40 -5.40 0.14
CA ALA A 74 0.26 -4.62 1.19
C ALA A 74 1.11 -3.47 0.63
N THR A 75 1.76 -3.68 -0.53
CA THR A 75 2.52 -2.63 -1.23
C THR A 75 1.62 -1.45 -1.62
N VAL A 76 0.42 -1.74 -2.16
CA VAL A 76 -0.57 -0.71 -2.51
C VAL A 76 -1.06 0.03 -1.27
N ILE A 77 -1.40 -0.71 -0.21
CA ILE A 77 -1.85 -0.14 1.07
C ILE A 77 -0.77 0.77 1.67
N ALA A 78 0.48 0.31 1.72
CA ALA A 78 1.59 1.09 2.24
C ALA A 78 1.85 2.35 1.42
N THR A 79 1.85 2.25 0.08
CA THR A 79 2.07 3.42 -0.80
C THR A 79 0.97 4.46 -0.61
N SER A 80 -0.30 4.03 -0.49
CA SER A 80 -1.43 4.92 -0.19
C SER A 80 -1.30 5.58 1.19
N ALA A 81 -0.94 4.80 2.20
CA ALA A 81 -0.72 5.30 3.56
C ALA A 81 0.41 6.34 3.63
N ILE A 82 1.50 6.10 2.89
CA ILE A 82 2.62 7.04 2.76
C ILE A 82 2.17 8.36 2.13
N GLY A 83 1.33 8.33 1.09
CA GLY A 83 0.75 9.55 0.51
C GLY A 83 -0.11 10.33 1.51
N GLY A 84 -0.75 9.62 2.44
CA GLY A 84 -1.53 10.20 3.54
C GLY A 84 -0.71 10.98 4.57
N LEU A 85 0.63 10.91 4.57
CA LEU A 85 1.51 11.68 5.45
C LEU A 85 1.42 13.21 5.22
N SER A 86 0.91 13.64 4.07
CA SER A 86 0.60 15.04 3.77
C SER A 86 -0.52 15.63 4.65
N ASN A 87 -1.38 14.77 5.19
CA ASN A 87 -2.44 15.17 6.11
C ASN A 87 -1.91 15.11 7.56
N PRO A 88 -1.90 16.24 8.30
CA PRO A 88 -1.38 16.29 9.67
C PRO A 88 -2.16 15.42 10.65
N VAL A 89 -3.42 15.07 10.36
CA VAL A 89 -4.28 14.24 11.23
C VAL A 89 -3.98 12.75 11.09
N THR A 90 -3.31 12.32 10.01
CA THR A 90 -2.98 10.91 9.77
C THR A 90 -2.03 10.40 10.86
N SER A 91 -2.31 9.28 11.51
CA SER A 91 -1.39 8.71 12.50
C SER A 91 -0.07 8.27 11.84
N GLN A 92 1.06 8.73 12.36
CA GLN A 92 2.37 8.28 11.88
C GLN A 92 2.61 6.80 12.19
N ASP A 93 2.14 6.33 13.36
CA ASP A 93 2.31 4.94 13.78
C ASP A 93 1.55 3.99 12.85
N ASP A 94 0.33 4.35 12.45
CA ASP A 94 -0.48 3.58 11.48
C ASP A 94 0.22 3.49 10.10
N VAL A 95 0.81 4.58 9.62
CA VAL A 95 1.58 4.56 8.36
C VAL A 95 2.84 3.70 8.50
N THR A 96 3.52 3.79 9.64
CA THR A 96 4.73 3.00 9.94
C THR A 96 4.41 1.51 9.99
N GLU A 97 3.29 1.14 10.62
CA GLU A 97 2.80 -0.24 10.71
C GLU A 97 2.49 -0.81 9.32
N LYS A 98 1.74 -0.06 8.50
CA LYS A 98 1.42 -0.47 7.12
C LYS A 98 2.67 -0.64 6.25
N TYR A 99 3.64 0.26 6.39
CA TYR A 99 4.94 0.14 5.72
C TYR A 99 5.70 -1.13 6.17
N ALA A 100 5.76 -1.37 7.48
CA ALA A 100 6.44 -2.54 8.04
C ALA A 100 5.78 -3.85 7.62
N ASP A 101 4.44 -3.92 7.58
CA ASP A 101 3.69 -5.07 7.09
C ASP A 101 3.98 -5.35 5.61
N ALA A 102 4.01 -4.32 4.76
CA ALA A 102 4.38 -4.47 3.35
C ALA A 102 5.80 -4.99 3.18
N ALA A 103 6.78 -4.43 3.91
CA ALA A 103 8.16 -4.89 3.88
C ALA A 103 8.28 -6.36 4.34
N ALA A 104 7.55 -6.76 5.38
CA ALA A 104 7.54 -8.14 5.86
C ALA A 104 6.94 -9.11 4.83
N LYS A 105 5.83 -8.74 4.17
CA LYS A 105 5.20 -9.57 3.13
C LYS A 105 6.05 -9.67 1.86
N LEU A 106 6.71 -8.59 1.44
CA LEU A 106 7.69 -8.61 0.35
C LEU A 106 8.90 -9.50 0.70
N GLY A 107 9.35 -9.48 1.95
CA GLY A 107 10.39 -10.39 2.44
C GLY A 107 9.98 -11.85 2.37
N LYS A 108 8.74 -12.18 2.74
CA LYS A 108 8.17 -13.54 2.58
C LYS A 108 8.07 -13.97 1.12
N ALA A 109 7.61 -13.08 0.23
CA ALA A 109 7.59 -13.33 -1.20
C ALA A 109 8.99 -13.64 -1.74
N SER A 110 9.99 -12.85 -1.34
CA SER A 110 11.38 -13.06 -1.75
C SER A 110 11.96 -14.43 -1.32
N ALA A 111 11.44 -15.07 -0.26
CA ALA A 111 11.93 -16.37 0.19
C ALA A 111 11.51 -17.54 -0.70
N ILE A 112 10.43 -17.41 -1.49
CA ILE A 112 9.92 -18.47 -2.36
C ILE A 112 10.08 -18.15 -3.86
N ALA A 113 10.58 -16.96 -4.16
CA ALA A 113 10.61 -16.41 -5.51
C ALA A 113 11.80 -16.87 -6.34
N SER A 114 11.68 -16.76 -7.66
CA SER A 114 12.81 -16.96 -8.55
C SER A 114 13.89 -15.89 -8.30
N PRO A 115 15.17 -16.14 -8.63
CA PRO A 115 16.24 -15.16 -8.40
C PRO A 115 15.99 -13.79 -9.03
N GLU A 116 15.34 -13.77 -10.20
CA GLU A 116 14.96 -12.54 -10.88
C GLU A 116 13.87 -11.79 -10.12
N THR A 117 12.81 -12.48 -9.68
CA THR A 117 11.75 -11.89 -8.86
C THR A 117 12.28 -11.39 -7.52
N VAL A 118 13.22 -12.10 -6.87
CA VAL A 118 13.88 -11.60 -5.65
C VAL A 118 14.58 -10.26 -5.89
N ARG A 119 15.28 -10.13 -7.01
CA ARG A 119 15.98 -8.90 -7.38
C ARG A 119 15.01 -7.73 -7.58
N THR A 120 13.89 -7.95 -8.26
CA THR A 120 12.90 -6.90 -8.53
C THR A 120 12.12 -6.52 -7.27
N LEU A 121 11.76 -7.48 -6.40
CA LEU A 121 11.14 -7.23 -5.10
C LEU A 121 12.08 -6.48 -4.14
N GLY A 122 13.38 -6.82 -4.15
CA GLY A 122 14.38 -6.07 -3.39
C GLY A 122 14.49 -4.62 -3.85
N THR A 123 14.47 -4.39 -5.16
CA THR A 123 14.46 -3.03 -5.74
C THR A 123 13.20 -2.26 -5.33
N LEU A 124 12.02 -2.88 -5.42
CA LEU A 124 10.75 -2.28 -4.98
C LEU A 124 10.81 -1.89 -3.50
N THR A 125 11.24 -2.80 -2.63
CA THR A 125 11.36 -2.57 -1.18
C THR A 125 12.29 -1.39 -0.90
N GLU A 126 13.41 -1.30 -1.62
CA GLU A 126 14.36 -0.19 -1.49
C GLU A 126 13.74 1.15 -1.93
N ARG A 127 13.04 1.18 -3.07
CA ARG A 127 12.37 2.41 -3.54
C ARG A 127 11.27 2.85 -2.59
N MET A 128 10.50 1.92 -2.03
CA MET A 128 9.53 2.21 -0.97
C MET A 128 10.20 2.79 0.27
N ARG A 129 11.34 2.24 0.70
CA ARG A 129 12.11 2.73 1.85
C ARG A 129 12.58 4.16 1.64
N VAL A 130 13.12 4.47 0.45
CA VAL A 130 13.56 5.82 0.09
C VAL A 130 12.39 6.80 0.11
N LEU A 131 11.27 6.44 -0.52
CA LEU A 131 10.05 7.25 -0.52
C LEU A 131 9.58 7.53 0.91
N TYR A 132 9.38 6.48 1.70
CA TYR A 132 8.91 6.57 3.08
C TYR A 132 9.81 7.48 3.93
N THR A 133 11.12 7.24 3.90
CA THR A 133 12.09 7.97 4.74
C THR A 133 12.13 9.45 4.37
N LYS A 134 12.15 9.78 3.07
CA LYS A 134 12.17 11.17 2.62
C LYS A 134 10.88 11.90 2.97
N LEU A 135 9.73 11.28 2.73
CA LEU A 135 8.44 11.90 3.04
C LEU A 135 8.20 12.04 4.55
N LEU A 136 8.78 11.17 5.37
CA LEU A 136 8.78 11.33 6.82
C LEU A 136 9.50 12.62 7.26
N ILE A 137 10.62 12.96 6.60
CA ILE A 137 11.34 14.22 6.86
C ILE A 137 10.50 15.42 6.40
N CYS A 138 9.91 15.34 5.20
CA CYS A 138 9.03 16.38 4.66
C CYS A 138 7.77 16.60 5.48
N ARG A 139 7.37 15.63 6.31
CA ARG A 139 6.21 15.73 7.20
C ARG A 139 6.45 16.64 8.41
N GLN A 140 7.69 16.83 8.86
CA GLN A 140 7.95 17.59 10.09
C GLN A 140 7.46 19.05 10.02
N PRO A 141 7.70 19.81 8.94
CA PRO A 141 7.16 21.17 8.80
C PRO A 141 5.62 21.21 8.83
N ILE A 142 4.96 20.22 8.21
CA ILE A 142 3.49 20.09 8.22
C ILE A 142 3.00 19.94 9.66
N MET A 143 3.62 19.06 10.45
CA MET A 143 3.21 18.84 11.84
C MET A 143 3.42 20.08 12.71
N ASN A 144 4.57 20.75 12.54
CA ASN A 144 4.90 21.95 13.29
C ASN A 144 3.93 23.10 12.98
N ALA A 145 3.60 23.30 11.69
CA ALA A 145 2.64 24.32 11.27
C ALA A 145 1.23 23.99 11.77
N HIS A 146 0.78 22.74 11.60
CA HIS A 146 -0.53 22.31 12.10
C HIS A 146 -0.68 22.50 13.61
N SER A 147 0.33 22.09 14.40
CA SER A 147 0.30 22.25 15.87
C SER A 147 0.18 23.72 16.29
N ARG A 148 0.94 24.62 15.65
CA ARG A 148 0.86 26.06 15.89
C ARG A 148 -0.51 26.63 15.48
N MET A 149 -1.05 26.19 14.35
CA MET A 149 -2.37 26.61 13.88
C MET A 149 -3.47 26.17 14.87
N SER A 150 -3.42 24.92 15.35
CA SER A 150 -4.35 24.42 16.37
C SER A 150 -4.24 25.19 17.68
N ALA A 151 -3.02 25.58 18.10
CA ALA A 151 -2.83 26.40 19.29
C ALA A 151 -3.45 27.79 19.12
N ALA A 152 -3.29 28.43 17.96
CA ALA A 152 -3.91 29.72 17.66
C ALA A 152 -5.44 29.63 17.67
N ILE A 153 -6.02 28.58 17.08
CA ILE A 153 -7.47 28.32 17.08
C ILE A 153 -7.99 28.18 18.52
N ALA A 154 -7.31 27.38 19.35
CA ALA A 154 -7.72 27.20 20.75
C ALA A 154 -7.68 28.53 21.55
N LEU A 155 -6.74 29.43 21.23
CA LEU A 155 -6.68 30.75 21.84
C LEU A 155 -7.81 31.67 21.35
N ILE A 156 -8.17 31.62 20.06
CA ILE A 156 -9.34 32.32 19.52
C ILE A 156 -10.62 31.86 20.24
N ASP A 157 -10.81 30.55 20.36
CA ASP A 157 -12.00 29.97 21.00
C ASP A 157 -12.11 30.42 22.46
N ARG A 158 -11.00 30.35 23.20
CA ARG A 158 -10.94 30.81 24.59
C ARG A 158 -11.28 32.30 24.72
N ASN A 159 -10.65 33.15 23.91
CA ASN A 159 -10.92 34.59 23.98
C ASN A 159 -12.35 34.94 23.54
N SER A 160 -12.94 34.16 22.63
CA SER A 160 -14.34 34.31 22.23
C SER A 160 -15.28 33.99 23.38
N GLN A 161 -15.03 32.88 24.10
CA GLN A 161 -15.80 32.53 25.31
C GLN A 161 -15.66 33.59 26.41
N ASP A 162 -14.45 34.10 26.65
CA ASP A 162 -14.23 35.15 27.65
C ASP A 162 -14.92 36.46 27.25
N ARG A 163 -14.86 36.86 25.97
CA ARG A 163 -15.60 38.01 25.45
C ARG A 163 -17.10 37.88 25.69
N ASP A 164 -17.67 36.72 25.37
CA ASP A 164 -19.10 36.49 25.52
C ASP A 164 -19.52 36.55 27.00
N ARG A 165 -18.67 36.05 27.92
CA ARG A 165 -18.87 36.23 29.37
C ARG A 165 -18.86 37.70 29.79
N TRP A 166 -17.92 38.50 29.30
CA TRP A 166 -17.87 39.93 29.61
C TRP A 166 -19.08 40.69 29.06
N ILE A 167 -19.56 40.33 27.86
CA ILE A 167 -20.79 40.88 27.29
C ILE A 167 -21.99 40.56 28.19
N GLN A 168 -22.14 39.30 28.64
CA GLN A 168 -23.22 38.94 29.56
C GLN A 168 -23.14 39.71 30.88
N SER A 169 -21.95 39.81 31.49
CA SER A 169 -21.77 40.59 32.72
C SER A 169 -22.11 42.06 32.53
N ARG A 170 -21.83 42.64 31.36
CA ARG A 170 -22.22 44.02 31.03
C ARG A 170 -23.73 44.17 30.91
N LEU A 171 -24.40 43.24 30.22
CA LEU A 171 -25.87 43.22 30.12
C LEU A 171 -26.50 43.14 31.51
N ASP A 172 -26.01 42.28 32.40
CA ASP A 172 -26.52 42.14 33.77
C ASP A 172 -26.43 43.45 34.56
N VAL A 173 -25.31 44.17 34.46
CA VAL A 173 -25.14 45.47 35.14
C VAL A 173 -26.14 46.50 34.63
N ILE A 174 -26.31 46.58 33.30
CA ILE A 174 -27.24 47.52 32.66
C ILE A 174 -28.69 47.25 33.08
N TYR A 175 -29.10 45.98 33.16
CA TYR A 175 -30.48 45.61 33.44
C TYR A 175 -30.83 45.56 34.94
N ASN A 176 -29.91 45.16 35.81
CA ASN A 176 -30.25 44.80 37.20
C ASN A 176 -29.73 45.78 38.27
N GLU A 177 -28.61 46.47 38.04
CA GLU A 177 -27.87 47.17 39.10
C GLU A 177 -27.82 48.70 38.94
N GLY A 178 -28.27 49.21 37.78
CA GLY A 178 -28.14 50.62 37.42
C GLY A 178 -26.75 50.94 36.85
N VAL A 179 -26.68 51.94 35.97
CA VAL A 179 -25.46 52.26 35.22
C VAL A 179 -24.42 52.91 36.12
N ASN A 180 -23.42 52.14 36.57
CA ASN A 180 -22.18 52.68 37.11
C ASN A 180 -21.15 52.82 35.97
N GLN A 181 -20.83 54.07 35.62
CA GLN A 181 -19.95 54.40 34.50
C GLN A 181 -18.56 53.76 34.61
N GLU A 182 -17.96 53.76 35.80
CA GLU A 182 -16.61 53.23 36.00
C GLU A 182 -16.55 51.71 35.75
N ARG A 183 -17.61 51.01 36.18
CA ARG A 183 -17.75 49.57 35.97
C ARG A 183 -18.07 49.24 34.51
N ASP A 184 -18.92 50.02 33.84
CA ASP A 184 -19.19 49.83 32.40
C ASP A 184 -17.92 50.05 31.58
N ASP A 185 -17.17 51.12 31.85
CA ASP A 185 -15.91 51.42 31.18
C ASP A 185 -14.89 50.29 31.37
N PHE A 186 -14.83 49.68 32.55
CA PHE A 186 -13.99 48.50 32.78
C PHE A 186 -14.41 47.31 31.91
N LEU A 187 -15.71 47.00 31.86
CA LEU A 187 -16.23 45.87 31.07
C LEU A 187 -16.01 46.08 29.57
N VAL A 188 -16.21 47.31 29.07
CA VAL A 188 -15.87 47.69 27.69
C VAL A 188 -14.40 47.45 27.39
N ARG A 189 -13.49 47.88 28.28
CA ARG A 189 -12.05 47.64 28.12
C ARG A 189 -11.70 46.14 28.06
N GLN A 190 -12.38 45.30 28.83
CA GLN A 190 -12.18 43.84 28.79
C GLN A 190 -12.68 43.24 27.46
N ILE A 191 -13.86 43.64 27.00
CA ILE A 191 -14.40 43.21 25.70
C ILE A 191 -13.45 43.61 24.56
N ASP A 192 -12.98 44.87 24.57
CA ASP A 192 -12.04 45.36 23.57
C ASP A 192 -10.69 44.64 23.63
N PHE A 193 -10.22 44.29 24.82
CA PHE A 193 -9.04 43.45 24.99
C PHE A 193 -9.23 42.08 24.34
N CYS A 194 -10.33 41.38 24.65
CA CYS A 194 -10.64 40.09 24.03
C CYS A 194 -10.74 40.20 22.50
N ASN A 195 -11.37 41.24 21.96
CA ASN A 195 -11.44 41.47 20.52
C ASN A 195 -10.04 41.64 19.90
N ARG A 196 -9.16 42.46 20.49
CA ARG A 196 -7.77 42.61 20.00
C ARG A 196 -7.01 41.30 20.04
N MET A 197 -7.21 40.48 21.08
CA MET A 197 -6.58 39.16 21.16
C MET A 197 -7.12 38.20 20.10
N ILE A 198 -8.44 38.19 19.86
CA ILE A 198 -9.05 37.41 18.78
C ILE A 198 -8.46 37.82 17.42
N ASP A 199 -8.38 39.12 17.14
CA ASP A 199 -7.82 39.64 15.89
C ASP A 199 -6.35 39.24 15.74
N HIS A 200 -5.55 39.40 16.80
CA HIS A 200 -4.14 39.00 16.82
C HIS A 200 -3.96 37.51 16.50
N TRP A 201 -4.68 36.62 17.19
CA TRP A 201 -4.57 35.19 16.96
C TRP A 201 -5.17 34.74 15.63
N THR A 202 -6.16 35.47 15.11
CA THR A 202 -6.71 35.24 13.76
C THR A 202 -5.64 35.51 12.69
N ILE A 203 -4.90 36.61 12.82
CA ILE A 203 -3.77 36.91 11.92
C ILE A 203 -2.73 35.80 12.01
N GLN A 204 -2.32 35.42 13.22
CA GLN A 204 -1.33 34.34 13.42
C GLN A 204 -1.80 33.00 12.84
N ARG A 205 -3.09 32.64 13.00
CA ARG A 205 -3.67 31.45 12.38
C ARG A 205 -3.55 31.50 10.87
N ASP A 206 -3.86 32.64 10.25
CA ASP A 206 -3.82 32.79 8.80
C ASP A 206 -2.39 32.72 8.24
N GLU A 207 -1.41 33.33 8.93
CA GLU A 207 0.02 33.22 8.61
C GLU A 207 0.50 31.77 8.66
N VAL A 208 0.23 31.07 9.77
CA VAL A 208 0.60 29.67 9.93
C VAL A 208 -0.17 28.76 8.95
N GLY A 209 -1.39 29.14 8.58
CA GLY A 209 -2.17 28.46 7.54
C GLY A 209 -1.46 28.47 6.19
N LEU A 210 -0.88 29.61 5.78
CA LEU A 210 -0.06 29.69 4.58
C LEU A 210 1.21 28.84 4.67
N GLU A 211 1.87 28.84 5.84
CA GLU A 211 3.04 27.98 6.08
C GLU A 211 2.69 26.49 5.96
N LEU A 212 1.54 26.07 6.50
CA LEU A 212 1.03 24.71 6.41
C LEU A 212 0.78 24.32 4.95
N SER A 213 0.05 25.15 4.20
CA SER A 213 -0.24 24.89 2.79
C SER A 213 1.04 24.82 1.95
N ARG A 214 2.02 25.70 2.22
CA ARG A 214 3.33 25.62 1.56
C ARG A 214 4.06 24.31 1.86
N ALA A 215 4.12 23.91 3.12
CA ALA A 215 4.75 22.65 3.52
C ALA A 215 4.08 21.43 2.87
N GLN A 216 2.75 21.45 2.71
CA GLN A 216 2.01 20.39 2.01
C GLN A 216 2.32 20.35 0.52
N VAL A 217 2.45 21.50 -0.14
CA VAL A 217 2.87 21.56 -1.55
C VAL A 217 4.30 21.05 -1.72
N ASP A 218 5.23 21.46 -0.84
CA ASP A 218 6.61 20.98 -0.87
C ASP A 218 6.69 19.46 -0.66
N PHE A 219 5.85 18.90 0.22
CA PHE A 219 5.69 17.45 0.37
C PHE A 219 5.23 16.77 -0.93
N LEU A 220 4.22 17.32 -1.60
CA LEU A 220 3.69 16.75 -2.86
C LEU A 220 4.73 16.80 -3.98
N LYS A 221 5.54 17.86 -4.05
CA LYS A 221 6.67 17.95 -5.00
C LYS A 221 7.71 16.87 -4.76
N GLU A 222 8.10 16.64 -3.51
CA GLU A 222 9.05 15.56 -3.21
C GLU A 222 8.45 14.19 -3.57
N MET A 223 7.15 14.00 -3.32
CA MET A 223 6.45 12.79 -3.76
C MET A 223 6.45 12.65 -5.29
N LEU A 224 6.20 13.73 -6.04
CA LEU A 224 6.22 13.75 -7.50
C LEU A 224 7.61 13.38 -8.06
N ILE A 225 8.69 13.79 -7.40
CA ILE A 225 10.07 13.44 -7.79
C ILE A 225 10.34 11.94 -7.58
N LEU A 226 9.82 11.35 -6.50
CA LEU A 226 10.15 9.99 -6.09
C LEU A 226 9.20 8.92 -6.65
N TYR A 227 7.96 9.30 -6.95
CA TYR A 227 6.92 8.38 -7.36
C TYR A 227 7.21 7.63 -8.68
N PRO A 228 7.79 8.24 -9.73
CA PRO A 228 8.09 7.53 -10.98
C PRO A 228 9.02 6.33 -10.78
N ASP A 229 10.07 6.50 -9.97
CA ASP A 229 11.01 5.42 -9.63
C ASP A 229 10.32 4.27 -8.88
N LEU A 230 9.42 4.59 -7.95
CA LEU A 230 8.63 3.58 -7.24
C LEU A 230 7.66 2.86 -8.18
N ALA A 231 6.94 3.61 -9.02
CA ALA A 231 5.97 3.04 -9.96
C ALA A 231 6.64 2.09 -10.96
N GLN A 232 7.83 2.45 -11.45
CA GLN A 232 8.63 1.58 -12.32
C GLN A 232 9.08 0.30 -11.60
N ALA A 233 9.54 0.42 -10.35
CA ALA A 233 9.94 -0.73 -9.56
C ALA A 233 8.75 -1.67 -9.25
N MET A 234 7.58 -1.09 -8.95
CA MET A 234 6.35 -1.84 -8.72
C MET A 234 5.87 -2.57 -9.98
N SER A 235 5.87 -1.89 -11.14
CA SER A 235 5.57 -2.51 -12.43
C SER A 235 6.50 -3.70 -12.71
N THR A 236 7.80 -3.50 -12.53
CA THR A 236 8.82 -4.53 -12.78
C THR A 236 8.64 -5.73 -11.85
N ALA A 237 8.36 -5.50 -10.57
CA ALA A 237 8.08 -6.56 -9.61
C ALA A 237 6.78 -7.32 -9.94
N CYS A 238 5.72 -6.63 -10.33
CA CYS A 238 4.47 -7.25 -10.75
C CYS A 238 4.66 -8.15 -12.00
N VAL A 239 5.43 -7.69 -12.99
CA VAL A 239 5.72 -8.51 -14.19
C VAL A 239 6.54 -9.75 -13.82
N ALA A 240 7.57 -9.61 -12.98
CA ALA A 240 8.37 -10.75 -12.52
C ALA A 240 7.54 -11.77 -11.71
N ILE A 241 6.62 -11.30 -10.86
CA ILE A 241 5.67 -12.16 -10.16
C ILE A 241 4.77 -12.92 -11.14
N ARG A 242 4.27 -12.27 -12.20
CA ARG A 242 3.45 -12.93 -13.22
C ARG A 242 4.24 -13.98 -14.00
N GLU A 243 5.49 -13.67 -14.31
CA GLU A 243 6.41 -14.62 -14.95
C GLU A 243 6.62 -15.87 -14.07
N ASP A 244 6.75 -15.71 -12.75
CA ASP A 244 6.82 -16.85 -11.80
C ASP A 244 5.56 -17.72 -11.78
N PHE A 245 4.39 -17.20 -12.17
CA PHE A 245 3.17 -18.00 -12.35
C PHE A 245 3.10 -18.69 -13.71
N ASN A 246 3.87 -18.26 -14.71
CA ASN A 246 3.93 -18.86 -16.04
C ASN A 246 2.53 -19.16 -16.64
N PHE A 247 1.64 -18.17 -16.61
CA PHE A 247 0.29 -18.32 -17.17
C PHE A 247 0.35 -18.57 -18.68
N GLU A 248 -0.41 -19.55 -19.16
CA GLU A 248 -0.46 -19.88 -20.59
C GLU A 248 -1.10 -18.73 -21.38
N GLY A 249 -0.38 -18.23 -22.39
CA GLY A 249 -0.83 -17.11 -23.24
C GLY A 249 -0.70 -15.72 -22.61
N ASP A 250 0.04 -15.56 -21.50
CA ASP A 250 0.28 -14.24 -20.90
C ASP A 250 1.20 -13.39 -21.78
N ASP A 251 0.76 -12.18 -22.12
CA ASP A 251 1.57 -11.19 -22.83
C ASP A 251 2.17 -10.22 -21.81
N LEU A 252 3.35 -10.60 -21.30
CA LEU A 252 4.06 -9.82 -20.28
C LEU A 252 4.44 -8.42 -20.77
N GLU A 253 4.61 -8.23 -22.09
CA GLU A 253 4.96 -6.93 -22.66
C GLU A 253 3.73 -6.01 -22.70
N ALA A 254 2.57 -6.53 -23.11
CA ALA A 254 1.31 -5.79 -23.01
C ALA A 254 1.02 -5.39 -21.55
N VAL A 255 1.24 -6.29 -20.58
CA VAL A 255 1.09 -5.99 -19.15
C VAL A 255 2.04 -4.88 -18.70
N ARG A 256 3.32 -4.94 -19.10
CA ARG A 256 4.31 -3.90 -18.81
C ARG A 256 3.90 -2.54 -19.37
N GLN A 257 3.38 -2.52 -20.59
CA GLN A 257 2.90 -1.29 -21.22
C GLN A 257 1.74 -0.67 -20.42
N VAL A 258 0.76 -1.47 -20.02
CA VAL A 258 -0.38 -0.99 -19.21
C VAL A 258 0.09 -0.35 -17.89
N PHE A 259 1.05 -0.98 -17.21
CA PHE A 259 1.60 -0.39 -15.98
C PHE A 259 2.35 0.93 -16.24
N THR A 260 3.09 1.01 -17.34
CA THR A 260 3.83 2.22 -17.74
C THR A 260 2.89 3.37 -18.08
N ASP A 261 1.81 3.09 -18.80
CA ASP A 261 0.79 4.06 -19.16
C ASP A 261 0.08 4.59 -17.91
N ASN A 262 -0.29 3.71 -16.99
CA ASN A 262 -0.90 4.08 -15.71
C ASN A 262 0.04 4.92 -14.84
N ALA A 263 1.33 4.55 -14.76
CA ALA A 263 2.33 5.32 -14.01
C ALA A 263 2.53 6.72 -14.61
N THR A 264 2.55 6.83 -15.93
CA THR A 264 2.66 8.10 -16.66
C THR A 264 1.43 8.98 -16.41
N ALA A 265 0.23 8.40 -16.48
CA ALA A 265 -1.02 9.10 -16.20
C ALA A 265 -1.08 9.60 -14.74
N ALA A 266 -0.68 8.76 -13.78
CA ALA A 266 -0.64 9.13 -12.37
C ALA A 266 0.36 10.26 -12.10
N THR A 267 1.55 10.19 -12.70
CA THR A 267 2.57 11.25 -12.57
C THR A 267 2.07 12.58 -13.13
N ARG A 268 1.43 12.55 -14.30
CA ARG A 268 0.82 13.75 -14.91
C ARG A 268 -0.27 14.35 -14.02
N PHE A 269 -1.14 13.51 -13.48
CA PHE A 269 -2.18 13.96 -12.56
C PHE A 269 -1.60 14.62 -11.30
N LEU A 270 -0.54 14.04 -10.72
CA LEU A 270 0.15 14.61 -9.56
C LEU A 270 0.83 15.94 -9.90
N ASP A 271 1.44 16.05 -11.07
CA ASP A 271 2.07 17.28 -11.56
C ASP A 271 1.04 18.41 -11.74
N GLU A 272 -0.06 18.14 -12.46
CA GLU A 272 -1.16 19.09 -12.67
C GLU A 272 -1.79 19.53 -11.33
N THR A 273 -2.01 18.58 -10.41
CA THR A 273 -2.55 18.88 -9.09
C THR A 273 -1.59 19.75 -8.28
N THR A 274 -0.29 19.45 -8.31
CA THR A 274 0.73 20.22 -7.59
C THR A 274 0.81 21.64 -8.13
N ALA A 275 0.82 21.82 -9.46
CA ALA A 275 0.82 23.13 -10.10
C ALA A 275 -0.43 23.96 -9.77
N SER A 276 -1.62 23.32 -9.75
CA SER A 276 -2.86 23.98 -9.35
C SER A 276 -2.82 24.46 -7.89
N LEU A 277 -2.30 23.64 -6.98
CA LEU A 277 -2.13 24.00 -5.57
C LEU A 277 -1.12 25.12 -5.37
N GLU A 278 -0.04 25.17 -6.16
CA GLU A 278 0.91 26.29 -6.14
C GLU A 278 0.28 27.61 -6.53
N VAL A 279 -0.52 27.62 -7.61
CA VAL A 279 -1.23 28.82 -8.06
C VAL A 279 -2.22 29.28 -6.98
N ALA A 280 -2.97 28.35 -6.38
CA ALA A 280 -3.87 28.65 -5.27
C ALA A 280 -3.13 29.24 -4.06
N LEU A 281 -1.98 28.67 -3.70
CA LEU A 281 -1.13 29.17 -2.61
C LEU A 281 -0.60 30.58 -2.88
N GLN A 282 -0.17 30.86 -4.11
CA GLN A 282 0.29 32.19 -4.49
C GLN A 282 -0.83 33.23 -4.40
N ALA A 283 -2.02 32.90 -4.89
CA ALA A 283 -3.20 33.76 -4.77
C ALA A 283 -3.59 34.01 -3.31
N GLN A 284 -3.57 32.97 -2.47
CA GLN A 284 -3.85 33.09 -1.04
C GLN A 284 -2.81 33.99 -0.34
N ALA A 285 -1.53 33.84 -0.65
CA ALA A 285 -0.46 34.65 -0.09
C ALA A 285 -0.57 36.13 -0.50
N GLN A 286 -0.94 36.40 -1.75
CA GLN A 286 -1.19 37.78 -2.23
C GLN A 286 -2.38 38.42 -1.51
N ALA A 287 -3.51 37.72 -1.44
CA ALA A 287 -4.69 38.21 -0.73
C ALA A 287 -4.41 38.48 0.75
N PHE A 288 -3.61 37.63 1.40
CA PHE A 288 -3.18 37.83 2.77
C PHE A 288 -2.30 39.08 2.92
N ALA A 289 -1.33 39.29 2.03
CA ALA A 289 -0.47 40.46 2.05
C ALA A 289 -1.27 41.77 1.83
N GLU A 290 -2.23 41.77 0.91
CA GLU A 290 -3.13 42.91 0.68
C GLU A 290 -3.99 43.23 1.92
N ALA A 291 -4.54 42.20 2.56
CA ALA A 291 -5.32 42.37 3.79
C ALA A 291 -4.47 42.91 4.95
N GLN A 292 -3.20 42.50 5.07
CA GLN A 292 -2.29 43.06 6.07
C GLN A 292 -1.96 44.53 5.78
N ALA A 293 -1.72 44.89 4.51
CA ALA A 293 -1.45 46.27 4.12
C ALA A 293 -2.63 47.21 4.43
N GLN A 294 -3.86 46.79 4.13
CA GLN A 294 -5.07 47.56 4.44
C GLN A 294 -5.28 47.75 5.95
N ARG A 295 -4.97 46.73 6.75
CA ARG A 295 -5.06 46.81 8.22
C ARG A 295 -4.04 47.78 8.81
N GLN A 296 -2.83 47.83 8.26
CA GLN A 296 -1.80 48.78 8.70
C GLN A 296 -2.18 50.22 8.37
N ASP A 297 -2.75 50.48 7.19
CA ASP A 297 -3.21 51.81 6.79
C ASP A 297 -4.37 52.31 7.70
N ASN A 298 -5.30 51.43 8.03
CA ASN A 298 -6.41 51.73 8.96
C ASN A 298 -5.96 51.96 10.41
N GLN A 299 -4.82 51.41 10.84
CA GLN A 299 -4.26 51.63 12.18
C GLN A 299 -3.42 52.92 12.28
N ASN A 300 -3.06 53.53 11.15
CA ASN A 300 -2.31 54.78 11.10
C ASN A 300 -3.06 55.87 10.31
N PRO A 301 -4.30 56.23 10.71
CA PRO A 301 -5.01 57.32 10.06
C PRO A 301 -4.22 58.59 10.33
N ARG A 302 -3.63 59.15 9.26
CA ARG A 302 -2.80 60.37 9.25
C ARG A 302 -3.19 61.33 10.38
N ALA A 303 -2.28 61.48 11.36
CA ALA A 303 -2.29 62.57 12.32
C ALA A 303 -2.15 63.93 11.61
#